data_AF-A0A9E3J2E5-F1
#
_entry.id   AF-A0A9E3J2E5-F1
#
_cell.length_a   1.000
_cell.length_b   1.000
_cell.length_c   1.000
_cell.angle_alpha   90.00
_cell.angle_beta   90.00
_cell.angle_gamma   90.00
#
_symmetry.space_group_name_H-M   'P 1'
#
loop_
_entity.id
_entity.type
_entity.pdbx_description
1 polymer ?
#
loop_
_entity_poly.entity_id
_entity_poly.type
_entity_poly.pdbx_seq_one_letter_code
_entity_poly.pdbx_strand_id
1 'polypeptide(L)'
;MSRLDEADRDHLSDRQFAFPKQRKEPLEDASHVRNAVARFDQVEGVTDAERDEAWKRIRAAAKKFDVKLEERSWRELGKPEG
;
A
#
# COMPACT_ATOMS: atom_id res chain seq x y z
N MET A 1 -25.55 7.24 -16.16
CA MET A 1 -24.13 7.18 -15.77
C MET A 1 -24.08 7.31 -14.27
N SER A 2 -23.58 6.27 -13.59
CA SER A 2 -23.56 6.20 -12.13
C SER A 2 -22.69 7.34 -11.61
N ARG A 3 -23.28 8.22 -10.80
CA ARG A 3 -22.60 9.29 -10.10
C ARG A 3 -21.72 8.63 -9.04
N LEU A 4 -20.52 8.20 -9.43
CA LEU A 4 -19.45 7.97 -8.48
C LEU A 4 -19.09 9.38 -8.01
N ASP A 5 -19.56 9.71 -6.81
CA ASP A 5 -19.39 11.02 -6.21
C ASP A 5 -17.90 11.37 -6.18
N GLU A 6 -17.56 12.64 -6.39
CA GLU A 6 -16.17 13.08 -6.56
C GLU A 6 -15.29 12.70 -5.35
N ALA A 7 -15.89 12.68 -4.16
CA ALA A 7 -15.26 12.16 -2.93
C ALA A 7 -14.99 10.65 -2.97
N ASP A 8 -15.87 9.85 -3.57
CA ASP A 8 -15.63 8.42 -3.79
C ASP A 8 -14.55 8.20 -4.86
N ARG A 9 -14.50 9.05 -5.90
CA ARG A 9 -13.42 9.03 -6.89
C ARG A 9 -12.07 9.44 -6.29
N ASP A 10 -12.04 10.47 -5.45
CA ASP A 10 -10.82 10.93 -4.78
C ASP A 10 -10.35 9.89 -3.75
N HIS A 11 -11.26 9.32 -2.96
CA HIS A 11 -10.95 8.20 -2.06
C HIS A 11 -10.56 6.93 -2.83
N LEU A 12 -11.14 6.67 -4.00
CA LEU A 12 -10.68 5.61 -4.89
C LEU A 12 -9.26 5.90 -5.37
N SER A 13 -8.93 7.16 -5.69
CA SER A 13 -7.62 7.55 -6.19
C SER A 13 -6.53 7.48 -5.12
N ASP A 14 -6.83 7.87 -3.89
CA ASP A 14 -5.91 7.75 -2.77
C ASP A 14 -5.68 6.30 -2.37
N ARG A 15 -6.67 5.42 -2.58
CA ARG A 15 -6.51 3.98 -2.39
C ARG A 15 -5.65 3.30 -3.46
N GLN A 16 -5.30 4.01 -4.54
CA GLN A 16 -4.37 3.49 -5.55
C GLN A 16 -2.91 3.57 -5.10
N PHE A 17 -2.58 4.26 -4.00
CA PHE A 17 -1.20 4.39 -3.53
C PHE A 17 -1.05 3.95 -2.08
N ALA A 18 0.07 3.31 -1.74
CA ALA A 18 0.39 3.03 -0.34
C ALA A 18 0.69 4.34 0.42
N PHE A 19 1.32 5.30 -0.25
CA PHE A 19 1.64 6.63 0.28
C PHE A 19 0.95 7.72 -0.57
N PRO A 20 -0.34 8.06 -0.30
CA PRO A 20 -1.13 8.93 -1.19
C PRO A 20 -0.57 10.34 -1.31
N LYS A 21 -0.12 10.94 -0.19
CA LYS A 21 0.45 12.29 -0.17
C LYS A 21 1.71 12.40 -1.04
N GLN A 22 2.51 11.33 -1.07
CA GLN A 22 3.74 11.25 -1.85
C GLN A 22 3.51 10.65 -3.25
N ARG A 23 2.29 10.15 -3.53
CA ARG A 23 1.93 9.35 -4.72
C ARG A 23 2.94 8.23 -5.03
N LYS A 24 3.45 7.58 -3.97
CA LYS A 24 4.43 6.48 -4.07
C LYS A 24 3.75 5.13 -3.84
N GLU A 25 4.34 4.11 -4.46
CA GLU A 25 3.91 2.71 -4.37
C GLU A 25 2.46 2.50 -4.81
N PRO A 26 2.17 2.52 -6.13
CA PRO A 26 0.84 2.21 -6.63
C PRO A 26 0.39 0.79 -6.21
N LEU A 27 -0.91 0.57 -6.10
CA LEU A 27 -1.58 -0.63 -5.59
C LEU A 27 -2.75 -1.04 -6.51
N GLU A 28 -2.57 -0.90 -7.83
CA GLU A 28 -3.64 -1.10 -8.81
C GLU A 28 -3.82 -2.55 -9.24
N ASP A 29 -2.80 -3.39 -9.02
CA ASP A 29 -2.79 -4.80 -9.36
C ASP A 29 -1.85 -5.60 -8.45
N ALA A 30 -1.82 -6.92 -8.64
CA ALA A 30 -1.00 -7.84 -7.84
C ALA A 30 0.51 -7.56 -7.96
N SER A 31 1.00 -7.15 -9.14
CA SER A 31 2.42 -6.86 -9.36
C SER A 31 2.83 -5.59 -8.63
N HIS A 32 1.98 -4.56 -8.70
CA HIS A 32 2.12 -3.32 -7.95
C HIS A 32 2.16 -3.56 -6.43
N VAL A 33 1.25 -4.39 -5.89
CA VAL A 33 1.27 -4.75 -4.47
C VAL A 33 2.58 -5.44 -4.06
N ARG A 34 3.05 -6.43 -4.83
CA ARG A 34 4.31 -7.13 -4.52
C ARG A 34 5.51 -6.17 -4.56
N ASN A 35 5.54 -5.28 -5.55
CA ASN A 35 6.59 -4.26 -5.66
C ASN A 35 6.56 -3.29 -4.47
N ALA A 36 5.37 -2.88 -4.04
CA ALA A 36 5.19 -1.99 -2.88
C ALA A 36 5.71 -2.60 -1.59
N VAL A 37 5.52 -3.92 -1.39
CA VAL A 37 6.09 -4.64 -0.25
C VAL A 37 7.62 -4.69 -0.36
N ALA A 38 8.15 -5.09 -1.51
CA ALA A 38 9.59 -5.24 -1.73
C ALA A 38 10.38 -3.92 -1.60
N ARG A 39 9.74 -2.78 -1.86
CA ARG A 39 10.35 -1.44 -1.82
C ARG A 39 9.93 -0.62 -0.62
N PHE A 40 9.13 -1.16 0.28
CA PHE A 40 8.53 -0.43 1.39
C PHE A 40 9.56 0.33 2.25
N ASP A 41 10.69 -0.32 2.55
CA ASP A 41 11.74 0.29 3.38
C ASP A 41 12.53 1.37 2.64
N GLN A 42 12.51 1.38 1.30
CA GLN A 42 13.16 2.38 0.46
C GLN A 42 12.37 3.70 0.39
N VAL A 43 11.13 3.74 0.91
CA VAL A 43 10.32 4.95 0.90
C VAL A 43 10.80 5.91 1.98
N GLU A 44 11.54 6.94 1.57
CA GLU A 44 12.04 8.00 2.44
C GLU A 44 11.07 9.19 2.56
N GLY A 45 11.26 10.00 3.61
CA GLY A 45 10.51 11.23 3.86
C GLY A 45 9.11 10.99 4.42
N VAL A 46 8.89 9.85 5.08
CA VAL A 46 7.61 9.46 5.69
C VAL A 46 7.79 9.13 7.16
N THR A 47 6.76 9.41 7.94
CA THR A 47 6.69 9.08 9.37
C THR A 47 6.32 7.61 9.58
N ASP A 48 6.62 7.06 10.76
CA ASP A 48 6.15 5.73 11.15
C ASP A 48 4.63 5.59 11.08
N ALA A 49 3.88 6.65 11.40
CA ALA A 49 2.43 6.67 11.29
C ALA A 49 1.99 6.56 9.81
N GLU A 50 2.68 7.23 8.89
CA GLU A 50 2.42 7.09 7.45
C GLU A 50 2.79 5.69 6.94
N ARG A 51 3.86 5.07 7.47
CA ARG A 51 4.20 3.67 7.18
C ARG A 51 3.12 2.71 7.69
N ASP A 52 2.63 2.89 8.91
CA ASP A 52 1.54 2.07 9.45
C ASP A 52 0.27 2.15 8.58
N GLU A 53 -0.10 3.36 8.16
CA GLU A 53 -1.24 3.57 7.25
C GLU A 53 -0.99 3.00 5.85
N ALA A 54 0.22 3.13 5.31
CA ALA A 54 0.61 2.53 4.03
C ALA A 54 0.52 1.00 4.07
N TRP A 55 1.00 0.38 5.15
CA TRP A 55 0.92 -1.07 5.34
C TRP A 55 -0.52 -1.57 5.40
N LYS A 56 -1.43 -0.82 6.05
CA LYS A 56 -2.88 -1.14 6.04
C LYS A 56 -3.44 -1.14 4.61
N ARG A 57 -3.06 -0.16 3.78
CA ARG A 57 -3.49 -0.10 2.36
C ARG A 57 -2.94 -1.27 1.56
N ILE A 58 -1.66 -1.60 1.73
CA ILE A 58 -1.01 -2.75 1.07
C ILE A 58 -1.72 -4.05 1.43
N ARG A 59 -2.03 -4.31 2.71
CA ARG A 59 -2.76 -5.52 3.12
C ARG A 59 -4.17 -5.59 2.51
N ALA A 60 -4.87 -4.46 2.43
CA ALA A 60 -6.18 -4.41 1.80
C ALA A 60 -6.12 -4.71 0.30
N ALA A 61 -5.13 -4.13 -0.40
CA ALA A 61 -4.88 -4.40 -1.81
C ALA A 61 -4.44 -5.85 -2.05
N ALA A 62 -3.56 -6.39 -1.20
CA ALA A 62 -3.12 -7.77 -1.27
C ALA A 62 -4.30 -8.75 -1.17
N LYS A 63 -5.22 -8.53 -0.23
CA LYS A 63 -6.46 -9.30 -0.13
C LYS A 63 -7.35 -9.17 -1.39
N LYS A 64 -7.43 -7.98 -1.98
CA LYS A 64 -8.22 -7.72 -3.19
C LYS A 64 -7.66 -8.43 -4.42
N PHE A 65 -6.34 -8.51 -4.54
CA PHE A 65 -5.63 -9.08 -5.69
C PHE A 65 -5.07 -10.49 -5.45
N ASP A 66 -5.46 -11.14 -4.35
CA ASP A 66 -5.03 -12.47 -3.96
C ASP A 66 -3.50 -12.62 -3.89
N VAL A 67 -2.84 -11.60 -3.32
CA VAL A 67 -1.40 -11.62 -3.04
C VAL A 67 -1.21 -12.07 -1.59
N LYS A 68 -0.46 -13.17 -1.41
CA LYS A 68 -0.04 -13.62 -0.09
C LYS A 68 1.07 -12.71 0.44
N LEU A 69 0.89 -12.21 1.66
CA LEU A 69 1.92 -11.52 2.44
C LEU A 69 2.37 -12.45 3.55
N GLU A 70 3.67 -12.64 3.71
CA GLU A 70 4.22 -13.45 4.81
C GLU A 70 4.35 -12.57 6.08
N GLU A 71 4.60 -11.28 5.88
CA GLU A 71 4.77 -10.30 6.93
C GLU A 71 3.42 -9.80 7.47
N ARG A 72 3.33 -9.65 8.78
CA ARG A 72 2.16 -9.10 9.47
C ARG A 72 2.27 -7.59 9.64
N SER A 73 3.51 -7.10 9.71
CA SER A 73 3.86 -5.69 9.90
C SER A 73 5.02 -5.31 8.98
N TRP A 74 5.02 -4.08 8.48
CA TRP A 74 6.17 -3.55 7.75
C TRP A 74 7.46 -3.54 8.58
N ARG A 75 7.36 -3.60 9.91
CA ARG A 75 8.53 -3.72 10.81
C ARG A 75 9.22 -5.09 10.77
N GLU A 76 8.58 -6.07 10.13
CA GLU A 76 9.15 -7.40 9.85
C GLU A 76 9.93 -7.38 8.52
N LEU A 77 9.69 -6.39 7.64
CA LEU A 77 10.47 -6.19 6.43
C LEU A 77 11.92 -5.84 6.81
N GLY A 78 12.89 -6.51 6.18
CA GLY A 78 14.32 -6.33 6.43
C GLY A 78 14.91 -7.15 7.57
N LYS A 79 14.12 -7.98 8.28
CA LYS A 79 14.67 -9.01 9.18
C LYS A 79 14.79 -10.33 8.43
N PRO A 80 15.97 -10.98 8.38
CA PRO A 80 16.02 -12.36 7.91
C PRO A 80 15.14 -13.21 8.84
N GLU A 81 14.28 -14.04 8.27
CA GLU A 81 13.68 -15.13 9.03
C GLU A 81 14.83 -15.99 9.55
N GLY A 82 15.00 -16.01 10.87
CA GLY A 82 16.07 -16.73 11.55
C GLY A 82 15.86 -18.23 11.54
#